data_AF-A0A7T8GXA7-F1
#
_entry.id   AF-A0A7T8GXA7-F1
#
_cell.length_a   1.000
_cell.length_b   1.000
_cell.length_c   1.000
_cell.angle_alpha   90.00
_cell.angle_beta   90.00
_cell.angle_gamma   90.00
#
_symmetry.space_group_name_H-M   'P 1'
#
loop_
_entity.id
_entity.type
_entity.pdbx_description
1 polymer ?
#
loop_
_entity_poly.entity_id
_entity_poly.type
_entity_poly.pdbx_seq_one_letter_code
_entity_poly.pdbx_strand_id
1 'polypeptide(L)' 'MAKTLCGLKLVELRNLCVELELVEGVEELEGKKKSEVVVLVREYLIACGCDPKTHDFAKSVQSLAQETPPP' A
#
# COMPACT_ATOMS: atom_id res chain seq x y z
N MET A 1 -6.37 4.31 14.78
CA MET A 1 -6.42 5.51 13.93
C MET A 1 -6.53 5.02 12.50
N ALA A 2 -7.57 5.39 11.77
CA ALA A 2 -7.71 4.92 10.40
C ALA A 2 -6.65 5.59 9.51
N LYS A 3 -5.85 4.80 8.77
CA LYS A 3 -4.88 5.34 7.81
C LYS A 3 -5.50 5.25 6.42
N THR A 4 -5.73 6.41 5.81
CA THR A 4 -6.21 6.50 4.42
C THR A 4 -5.07 6.38 3.44
N LEU A 5 -5.37 6.01 2.19
CA LEU A 5 -4.39 5.82 1.12
C LEU A 5 -3.45 7.03 0.92
N CYS A 6 -3.98 8.26 1.00
CA CYS A 6 -3.18 9.49 0.89
C CYS A 6 -2.24 9.72 2.09
N GLY A 7 -2.59 9.18 3.26
CA GLY A 7 -1.80 9.28 4.49
C GLY A 7 -0.59 8.34 4.54
N LEU A 8 -0.54 7.34 3.65
CA LEU A 8 0.56 6.38 3.58
C LEU A 8 1.84 7.01 3.00
N LYS A 9 3.00 6.61 3.51
CA LYS A 9 4.31 6.92 2.92
C LYS A 9 4.50 6.14 1.62
N LEU A 10 5.41 6.60 0.77
CA LEU A 10 5.72 5.92 -0.49
C LEU A 10 6.11 4.46 -0.30
N VAL A 11 6.91 4.15 0.74
CA VAL A 11 7.31 2.77 1.04
C VAL A 11 6.11 1.91 1.47
N GLU A 12 5.20 2.46 2.29
CA GLU A 12 3.98 1.77 2.72
C GLU A 12 3.07 1.47 1.51
N LEU A 13 2.97 2.42 0.56
CA LEU A 13 2.22 2.24 -0.68
C LEU A 13 2.84 1.18 -1.60
N ARG A 14 4.17 1.15 -1.73
CA ARG A 14 4.87 0.15 -2.54
C ARG A 14 4.65 -1.25 -1.98
N ASN A 15 4.79 -1.40 -0.67
CA ASN A 15 4.54 -2.68 0.01
C ASN A 15 3.08 -3.11 -0.17
N LEU A 16 2.15 -2.18 -0.03
CA LEU A 16 0.73 -2.45 -0.25
C LEU A 16 0.46 -2.94 -1.68
N CYS A 17 1.13 -2.40 -2.70
CA CYS A 17 0.99 -2.93 -4.05
C CYS A 17 1.46 -4.38 -4.17
N VAL A 18 2.54 -4.76 -3.49
CA VAL A 18 3.01 -6.15 -3.48
C VAL A 18 2.03 -7.05 -2.72
N GLU A 19 1.52 -6.61 -1.56
CA GLU A 19 0.51 -7.36 -0.79
C GLU A 19 -0.81 -7.55 -1.54
N LEU A 20 -1.18 -6.59 -2.39
CA LEU A 20 -2.36 -6.68 -3.26
C LEU A 20 -2.06 -7.43 -4.58
N GLU A 21 -0.87 -8.00 -4.72
CA GLU A 21 -0.40 -8.70 -5.93
C GLU A 21 -0.54 -7.84 -7.21
N LEU A 22 -0.41 -6.51 -7.07
CA LEU A 22 -0.46 -5.56 -8.19
C LEU A 22 0.85 -5.51 -8.97
N VAL A 23 1.95 -5.86 -8.30
CA VAL A 23 3.32 -5.95 -8.83
C VAL A 23 3.99 -7.14 -8.19
N GLU A 24 5.00 -7.71 -8.85
CA GLU A 24 5.77 -8.82 -8.31
C GLU A 24 6.75 -8.36 -7.21
N GLY A 25 7.17 -7.10 -7.26
CA GLY A 25 8.09 -6.54 -6.26
C GLY A 25 8.08 -5.02 -6.17
N VAL A 26 8.59 -4.50 -5.04
CA VAL A 26 8.71 -3.05 -4.82
C VAL A 26 9.67 -2.36 -5.80
N GLU A 27 10.55 -3.13 -6.44
CA GLU A 27 11.51 -2.69 -7.46
C GLU A 27 10.81 -2.18 -8.72
N GLU A 28 9.67 -2.76 -9.12
CA GLU A 28 8.85 -2.28 -10.25
C GLU A 28 8.23 -0.90 -9.99
N LEU A 29 8.14 -0.53 -8.72
CA LEU A 29 7.66 0.77 -8.28
C LEU A 29 8.81 1.73 -7.94
N GLU A 30 10.06 1.28 -8.11
CA GLU A 30 11.23 2.13 -8.00
C GLU A 30 11.21 3.19 -9.11
N GLY A 31 11.53 4.44 -8.77
CA GLY A 31 11.34 5.58 -9.68
C GLY A 31 9.89 6.10 -9.83
N LYS A 32 8.85 5.33 -9.47
CA LYS A 32 7.47 5.84 -9.47
C LYS A 32 7.21 6.85 -8.35
N LYS A 33 6.42 7.88 -8.68
CA LYS A 33 5.98 8.90 -7.73
C LYS A 33 4.88 8.34 -6.84
N LYS A 34 4.80 8.86 -5.61
CA LYS A 34 3.72 8.51 -4.64
C LYS A 34 2.34 8.62 -5.26
N SER A 35 2.07 9.68 -6.02
CA SER A 35 0.78 9.89 -6.68
C SER A 35 0.42 8.77 -7.65
N GLU A 36 1.38 8.22 -8.39
CA GLU A 36 1.12 7.14 -9.34
C GLU A 36 0.83 5.82 -8.65
N VAL A 37 1.59 5.51 -7.60
CA VAL A 37 1.34 4.32 -6.78
C VAL A 37 -0.03 4.41 -6.09
N VAL A 38 -0.41 5.59 -5.59
CA VAL A 38 -1.75 5.84 -5.04
C VAL A 38 -2.84 5.60 -6.08
N VAL A 39 -2.67 6.05 -7.32
CA VAL A 39 -3.66 5.82 -8.39
C VAL A 39 -3.80 4.32 -8.68
N LEU A 40 -2.69 3.59 -8.81
CA LEU A 40 -2.69 2.13 -9.00
C LEU A 40 -3.51 1.39 -7.95
N VAL A 41 -3.23 1.64 -6.67
CA VAL A 41 -3.97 1.02 -5.56
C VAL A 41 -5.44 1.45 -5.59
N ARG A 42 -5.71 2.73 -5.90
CA ARG A 42 -7.08 3.26 -5.98
C ARG A 42 -7.90 2.56 -7.05
N GLU A 43 -7.36 2.39 -8.26
CA GLU A 43 -8.05 1.74 -9.37
C GLU A 43 -8.34 0.28 -9.08
N TYR A 44 -7.38 -0.43 -8.47
CA TYR A 44 -7.58 -1.80 -8.03
C TYR A 44 -8.73 -1.94 -7.03
N LEU A 45 -8.75 -1.08 -6.00
CA LEU A 45 -9.82 -1.12 -5.00
C LEU A 45 -11.18 -0.85 -5.63
N ILE A 46 -11.27 0.12 -6.54
CA ILE A 46 -12.50 0.40 -7.28
C ILE A 46 -12.92 -0.82 -8.11
N ALA A 47 -11.98 -1.50 -8.78
CA ALA A 47 -12.25 -2.72 -9.54
C ALA A 47 -12.76 -3.87 -8.65
N CYS A 48 -12.26 -3.96 -7.41
CA CYS A 48 -12.75 -4.90 -6.39
C CYS A 48 -14.06 -4.44 -5.72
N GLY A 49 -14.62 -3.28 -6.10
CA GLY A 49 -15.83 -2.72 -5.47
C GLY A 49 -15.60 -2.12 -4.07
N CYS A 50 -14.35 -1.91 -3.67
CA CYS A 50 -13.97 -1.24 -2.44
C CYS A 50 -13.82 0.27 -2.63
N ASP A 51 -14.33 1.07 -1.69
CA ASP A 51 -14.08 2.51 -1.70
C ASP A 51 -12.73 2.83 -1.02
N PRO A 52 -11.76 3.40 -1.77
CA PRO A 52 -10.41 3.67 -1.29
C PRO A 52 -10.33 4.80 -0.25
N LYS A 53 -11.40 5.59 -0.07
CA LYS A 53 -11.47 6.63 0.97
C LYS A 53 -11.91 6.05 2.31
N THR A 54 -12.68 4.97 2.29
CA THR A 54 -13.18 4.30 3.51
C THR A 54 -12.34 3.09 3.91
N HIS A 55 -11.49 2.59 3.02
CA HIS A 55 -10.63 1.45 3.29
C HIS A 55 -9.53 1.83 4.30
N ASP A 56 -9.42 1.06 5.37
CA ASP A 56 -8.42 1.27 6.42
C ASP A 56 -7.15 0.47 6.12
N PHE A 57 -6.07 1.18 5.75
CA PHE A 57 -4.78 0.56 5.45
C PHE A 57 -3.88 0.42 6.69
N ALA A 58 -4.40 0.72 7.89
CA ALA A 58 -3.59 0.68 9.10
C ALA A 58 -3.11 -0.74 9.46
N LYS A 59 -3.84 -1.79 9.05
CA LYS A 59 -3.50 -3.19 9.33
C LYS A 59 -2.47 -3.77 8.37
N SER A 60 -2.65 -3.60 7.06
CA SER A 60 -1.71 -4.10 6.04
C SER A 60 -0.28 -3.61 6.32
N VAL A 61 -0.15 -2.33 6.66
CA VAL A 61 1.16 -1.74 6.88
C VAL A 61 1.83 -2.18 8.18
N GLN A 62 1.06 -2.64 9.17
CA GLN A 62 1.64 -3.15 10.42
C GLN A 62 2.25 -4.55 10.26
N SER A 63 1.88 -5.29 9.21
CA SER A 63 2.37 -6.66 9.02
C SER A 63 3.89 -6.74 8.77
N LEU A 64 4.53 -5.65 8.32
CA LEU A 64 5.98 -5.60 8.08
C LEU A 64 6.81 -4.93 9.19
N ALA A 65 6.17 -4.26 10.15
CA ALA A 65 6.89 -3.58 11.23
C ALA A 65 7.29 -4.51 12.39
N GLN A 66 6.90 -5.79 12.35
CA GLN A 66 7.13 -6.75 13.44
C GLN A 66 8.20 -7.82 13.16
N GLU A 67 8.84 -7.83 11.99
CA GLU A 67 9.95 -8.76 11.71
C GLU A 67 11.32 -8.10 11.91
N THR A 68 11.54 -7.49 13.07
CA THR A 68 12.90 -7.36 13.62
C THR A 68 13.06 -8.45 14.68
N PRO A 69 13.91 -9.48 14.49
CA PRO A 69 14.14 -10.49 15.50
C PRO A 69 14.77 -9.83 16.75
N PRO A 70 14.31 -10.16 17.97
CA PRO A 70 14.97 -9.69 19.19
C PRO A 70 16.38 -10.32 19.32
N PRO A 71 17.30 -9.63 20.04
CA PRO A 71 18.72 -9.96 20.10
C PRO A 71 19.04 -11.31 20.75
#